data_AF-A0A968BSN2-F1
#
_entry.id   AF-A0A968BSN2-F1
#
_cell.length_a   1.000
_cell.length_b   1.000
_cell.length_c   1.000
_cell.angle_alpha   90.00
_cell.angle_beta   90.00
_cell.angle_gamma   90.00
#
_symmetry.space_group_name_H-M   'P 1'
#
loop_
_entity.id
_entity.type
_entity.pdbx_description
1 polymer ?
#
loop_
_entity_poly.entity_id
_entity_poly.type
_entity_poly.pdbx_seq_one_letter_code
_entity_poly.pdbx_strand_id
1 'polypeptide(L)'
;GAGKTTTIKVLTGQLRPTAGAAQVAGCDVVEERQSLKPRIGVVFEYQNLYERLSARDNLVFAARLYGAPKGRVDQVLAQVGLTDRARDRIK
;
A
#
# COMPACT_ATOMS: atom_id res chain seq x y z
N GLY A 1 -20.79 -9.56 -5.52
CA GLY A 1 -20.79 -10.10 -6.89
C GLY A 1 -20.45 -9.10 -7.99
N ALA A 2 -20.54 -7.78 -7.80
CA ALA A 2 -20.41 -6.79 -8.90
C ALA A 2 -18.97 -6.57 -9.49
N GLY A 3 -17.98 -7.40 -9.15
CA GLY A 3 -16.63 -7.30 -9.75
C GLY A 3 -15.68 -6.22 -9.21
N LYS A 4 -16.06 -5.44 -8.18
CA LYS A 4 -15.20 -4.36 -7.61
C LYS A 4 -13.81 -4.84 -7.19
N THR A 5 -13.74 -5.88 -6.35
CA THR A 5 -12.48 -6.42 -5.84
C THR A 5 -11.62 -6.97 -6.99
N THR A 6 -12.24 -7.65 -7.96
CA THR A 6 -11.57 -8.13 -9.17
C THR A 6 -10.98 -6.96 -9.96
N THR A 7 -11.75 -5.88 -10.12
CA THR A 7 -11.32 -4.68 -10.84
C THR A 7 -10.14 -4.00 -10.15
N ILE A 8 -10.20 -3.81 -8.82
CA ILE A 8 -9.07 -3.23 -8.06
C ILE A 8 -7.82 -4.11 -8.19
N LYS A 9 -7.97 -5.44 -8.15
CA LYS A 9 -6.84 -6.36 -8.36
C LYS A 9 -6.24 -6.22 -9.76
N VAL A 10 -7.04 -5.98 -10.79
CA VAL A 10 -6.54 -5.68 -12.14
C VAL A 10 -5.79 -4.34 -12.16
N LEU A 11 -6.40 -3.26 -11.66
CA LEU A 11 -5.79 -1.92 -11.68
C LEU A 11 -4.48 -1.82 -10.88
N THR A 12 -4.33 -2.64 -9.84
CA THR A 12 -3.12 -2.70 -9.02
C THR A 12 -2.11 -3.75 -9.51
N GLY A 13 -2.37 -4.35 -10.68
CA GLY A 13 -1.53 -5.37 -11.32
C GLY A 13 -1.51 -6.72 -10.61
N GLN A 14 -2.33 -6.95 -9.59
CA GLN A 14 -2.42 -8.22 -8.86
C GLN A 14 -3.10 -9.33 -9.64
N LEU A 15 -3.99 -8.98 -10.56
CA LEU A 15 -4.72 -9.90 -11.42
C LEU A 15 -4.54 -9.48 -12.87
N ARG A 16 -4.20 -10.42 -13.75
CA ARG A 16 -4.15 -10.17 -15.18
C ARG A 16 -5.58 -10.10 -15.73
N PRO A 17 -5.95 -9.07 -16.51
CA PRO A 17 -7.24 -9.05 -17.18
C PRO A 17 -7.31 -10.18 -18.21
N THR A 18 -8.47 -10.81 -18.37
CA THR A 18 -8.69 -11.85 -19.39
C THR A 18 -8.67 -11.25 -20.80
N ALA A 19 -9.17 -10.03 -20.95
CA ALA A 19 -9.20 -9.27 -22.19
C ALA A 19 -9.18 -7.76 -21.89
N GLY A 20 -8.84 -6.96 -22.89
CA GLY A 20 -8.70 -5.51 -22.76
C GLY A 20 -7.36 -5.08 -22.15
N ALA A 21 -7.22 -3.78 -21.90
CA ALA A 21 -6.03 -3.16 -21.34
C ALA A 21 -6.41 -2.17 -20.24
N ALA A 22 -5.47 -1.89 -19.34
CA ALA A 22 -5.63 -0.90 -18.30
C ALA A 22 -4.30 -0.20 -18.02
N GLN A 23 -4.37 1.09 -17.74
CA GLN A 23 -3.22 1.92 -17.43
C GLN A 23 -3.46 2.65 -16.10
N VAL A 24 -2.44 2.69 -15.25
CA VAL A 24 -2.46 3.44 -13.97
C VAL A 24 -1.15 4.19 -13.83
N ALA A 25 -1.19 5.47 -13.45
CA ALA A 25 -0.01 6.33 -13.33
C ALA A 25 0.88 6.34 -14.59
N GLY A 26 0.26 6.21 -15.76
CA GLY A 26 0.93 6.15 -17.06
C GLY A 26 1.59 4.80 -17.40
N CYS A 27 1.44 3.78 -16.56
CA CYS A 27 2.02 2.45 -16.76
C CYS A 27 0.94 1.42 -17.11
N ASP A 28 1.22 0.57 -18.09
CA ASP A 28 0.42 -0.64 -18.34
C ASP A 28 0.47 -1.56 -17.10
N VAL A 29 -0.70 -2.00 -16.63
CA VAL A 29 -0.81 -2.77 -15.37
C VAL A 29 -0.28 -4.21 -15.48
N VAL A 30 -0.05 -4.71 -16.70
CA VAL A 30 0.47 -6.05 -16.99
C VAL A 30 1.96 -5.95 -17.35
N GLU A 31 2.29 -5.20 -18.39
CA GLU A 31 3.64 -5.17 -18.97
C GLU A 31 4.60 -4.31 -18.14
N GLU A 32 4.10 -3.23 -17.51
CA GLU A 32 4.93 -2.26 -16.78
C GLU A 32 4.74 -2.35 -15.26
N ARG A 33 4.38 -3.53 -14.75
CA ARG A 33 4.04 -3.75 -13.33
C ARG A 33 5.18 -3.34 -12.38
N GLN A 34 6.43 -3.53 -12.76
CA GLN A 34 7.58 -3.13 -11.94
C GLN A 34 7.70 -1.60 -11.84
N SER A 35 7.40 -0.88 -12.92
CA SER A 35 7.35 0.59 -12.95
C SER A 35 6.14 1.15 -12.22
N LEU A 36 5.01 0.42 -12.23
CA LEU A 36 3.77 0.78 -11.56
C LEU A 36 3.88 0.69 -10.03
N LYS A 37 4.42 -0.43 -9.51
CA LYS A 37 4.48 -0.71 -8.06
C LYS A 37 4.99 0.46 -7.19
N PRO A 38 6.11 1.13 -7.49
CA PRO A 38 6.59 2.24 -6.66
C PRO A 38 5.75 3.52 -6.78
N ARG A 39 4.82 3.61 -7.74
CA ARG A 39 3.98 4.79 -7.98
C ARG A 39 2.62 4.74 -7.29
N ILE A 40 2.21 3.57 -6.80
CA ILE A 40 0.89 3.38 -6.18
C ILE A 40 1.00 2.76 -4.79
N GLY A 41 0.13 3.20 -3.88
CA GLY A 41 -0.12 2.54 -2.60
C GLY A 41 -1.52 1.92 -2.60
N VAL A 42 -1.69 0.75 -1.99
CA VAL A 42 -2.99 0.06 -1.91
C VAL A 42 -3.35 -0.22 -0.46
N VAL A 43 -4.55 0.20 -0.07
CA VAL A 43 -5.16 -0.15 1.21
C VAL A 43 -6.21 -1.21 0.95
N PHE A 44 -6.01 -2.42 1.48
CA PHE A 44 -6.94 -3.53 1.31
C PHE A 44 -7.98 -3.57 2.42
N GLU A 45 -9.08 -4.27 2.15
CA GLU A 45 -10.14 -4.56 3.13
C GLU A 45 -9.58 -5.31 4.36
N TYR A 46 -8.71 -6.28 4.13
CA TYR A 46 -7.91 -6.91 5.19
C TYR A 46 -6.55 -6.22 5.28
N GLN A 47 -6.27 -5.64 6.44
CA GLN A 47 -5.04 -4.88 6.63
C GLN A 47 -3.84 -5.82 6.77
N ASN A 48 -2.80 -5.60 5.98
CA ASN A 48 -1.52 -6.31 6.10
C ASN A 48 -0.63 -5.68 7.18
N LEU A 49 -1.17 -5.50 8.39
CA LEU A 49 -0.43 -4.98 9.52
C LEU A 49 0.18 -6.12 10.34
N TYR A 50 1.38 -5.91 10.87
CA TYR A 50 2.00 -6.80 11.81
C TYR A 50 1.45 -6.50 13.21
N GLU A 51 0.50 -7.30 13.66
CA GLU A 51 -0.24 -7.11 14.92
C GLU A 51 0.65 -7.10 16.17
N ARG A 52 1.79 -7.81 16.11
CA ARG A 52 2.76 -7.85 17.22
C ARG A 52 3.55 -6.54 17.39
N LEU A 53 3.52 -5.66 16.40
CA LEU A 53 4.28 -4.41 16.31
C LEU A 53 3.39 -3.20 16.64
N SER A 54 4.01 -2.09 17.04
CA SER A 54 3.30 -0.81 17.20
C SER A 54 2.95 -0.19 15.85
N ALA A 55 2.08 0.83 15.84
CA ALA A 55 1.81 1.63 14.64
C ALA A 55 3.09 2.22 14.03
N ARG A 56 3.98 2.74 14.89
CA ARG A 56 5.28 3.28 14.46
C ARG A 56 6.17 2.19 13.88
N ASP A 57 6.24 1.02 14.52
CA ASP A 57 7.11 -0.07 14.06
C ASP A 57 6.64 -0.65 12.72
N ASN A 58 5.33 -0.73 12.48
CA ASN A 58 4.76 -1.07 11.18
C ASN A 58 5.21 -0.08 10.10
N LEU A 59 5.16 1.23 10.38
CA LEU A 59 5.60 2.26 9.45
C LEU A 59 7.12 2.26 9.25
N VAL A 60 7.92 1.99 10.29
CA VAL A 60 9.38 1.82 10.17
C VAL A 60 9.72 0.62 9.29
N PHE A 61 9.01 -0.49 9.46
CA PHE A 61 9.17 -1.67 8.62
C PHE A 61 8.85 -1.35 7.16
N ALA A 62 7.71 -0.71 6.90
CA ALA A 62 7.33 -0.29 5.55
C ALA A 62 8.34 0.69 4.94
N ALA A 63 8.82 1.67 5.71
CA ALA A 63 9.82 2.63 5.25
C ALA A 63 11.13 1.92 4.83
N ARG A 64 11.58 0.92 5.58
CA ARG A 64 12.75 0.11 5.19
C ARG A 64 12.49 -0.72 3.94
N LEU A 65 11.33 -1.37 3.86
CA LEU A 65 10.96 -2.23 2.73
C LEU A 65 10.90 -1.45 1.41
N TYR A 66 10.42 -0.20 1.45
CA TYR A 66 10.26 0.66 0.28
C TYR A 66 11.35 1.74 0.13
N GLY A 67 12.41 1.69 0.95
CA GLY A 67 13.53 2.64 0.86
C GLY A 67 13.17 4.10 1.21
N ALA A 68 12.13 4.33 2.00
CA ALA A 68 11.72 5.66 2.41
C ALA A 68 12.61 6.21 3.56
N PRO A 69 12.83 7.54 3.62
CA PRO A 69 13.60 8.16 4.71
C PRO A 69 12.96 7.94 6.08
N LYS A 70 13.78 7.75 7.13
CA LYS A 70 13.29 7.55 8.51
C LYS A 70 12.38 8.69 9.00
N GLY A 71 12.69 9.94 8.64
CA GLY A 71 11.86 11.10 9.00
C GLY A 71 10.45 11.07 8.43
N ARG A 72 10.19 10.25 7.40
CA ARG A 72 8.85 10.10 6.82
C ARG A 72 7.87 9.42 7.77
N VAL A 73 8.35 8.56 8.67
CA VAL A 73 7.51 7.83 9.64
C VAL A 73 6.75 8.80 10.54
N ASP A 74 7.47 9.70 11.20
CA ASP A 74 6.88 10.64 12.15
C ASP A 74 5.98 11.67 11.42
N GLN A 75 6.36 12.05 10.19
CA GLN A 75 5.51 12.89 9.33
C GLN A 75 4.18 12.22 8.96
N VAL A 76 4.20 10.94 8.57
CA VAL A 76 2.97 10.21 8.21
C VAL A 76 2.09 10.02 9.43
N LEU A 77 2.65 9.66 10.59
CA LEU A 77 1.89 9.54 11.85
C LEU A 77 1.15 10.84 12.18
N ALA A 78 1.82 11.98 12.01
CA ALA A 78 1.19 13.29 12.21
C ALA A 78 0.09 13.56 11.16
N GLN A 79 0.35 13.26 9.87
CA GLN A 79 -0.61 13.46 8.78
C GLN A 79 -1.92 12.70 8.99
N VAL A 80 -1.87 11.50 9.58
CA VAL A 80 -3.05 10.68 9.84
C VAL A 80 -3.59 10.81 11.27
N GLY A 81 -3.06 11.74 12.07
CA GLY A 81 -3.54 12.01 13.43
C GLY A 81 -3.27 10.87 14.43
N LEU A 82 -2.21 10.08 14.23
CA LEU A 82 -1.88 8.92 15.06
C LEU A 82 -0.62 9.10 15.92
N THR A 83 -0.09 10.32 16.03
CA THR A 83 1.11 10.61 16.83
C THR A 83 0.98 10.11 18.27
N ASP A 84 -0.13 10.40 18.94
CA ASP A 84 -0.35 10.05 20.36
C ASP A 84 -0.49 8.54 20.58
N ARG A 85 -0.83 7.80 19.51
CA ARG A 85 -1.02 6.36 19.51
C ARG A 85 0.10 5.61 18.80
N ALA A 86 1.21 6.28 18.49
CA ALA A 86 2.30 5.70 17.72
C ALA A 86 2.90 4.43 18.34
N ARG A 87 2.85 4.31 19.67
CA ARG A 87 3.38 3.18 20.45
C ARG A 87 2.34 2.11 20.79
N ASP A 88 1.07 2.35 20.47
CA ASP A 88 0.02 1.35 20.66
C ASP A 88 0.29 0.15 19.75
N ARG A 89 0.10 -1.05 20.29
CA ARG A 89 0.05 -2.27 19.48
C ARG A 89 -1.22 -2.25 18.65
N ILE A 90 -1.11 -2.74 17.43
CA ILE A 90 -2.29 -2.96 16.57
C ILE A 90 -3.19 -4.00 17.26
N LYS A 91 -4.49 -3.73 17.29
CA LYS A 91 -5.53 -4.59 17.87
C LYS A 91 -6.50 -5.00 16.78
#